data_AF-A0A8T6ISB4-F1
#
_entry.id   AF-A0A8T6ISB4-F1
#
_cell.length_a   1.000
_cell.length_b   1.000
_cell.length_c   1.000
_cell.angle_alpha   90.00
_cell.angle_beta   90.00
_cell.angle_gamma   90.00
#
_symmetry.space_group_name_H-M   'P 1'
#
loop_
_entity.id
_entity.type
_entity.pdbx_description
1 polymer ?
#
loop_
_entity_poly.entity_id
_entity_poly.type
_entity_poly.pdbx_seq_one_letter_code
_entity_poly.pdbx_strand_id
1 'polypeptide(L)'
;MAAARLIVVAALIGWALTGCSAVELYQQSATAGADAAEIATEDATRFALEAAHDAAQATLQALEQEATRAAATIAAMAATPTSAPAAANSLPLPASAETVVYGSVPIDSDRLNIIAALAFDADGRLLAATRAGEIYAMPDGDGDGLADETRLIFADEEEQLGQVSGLIARGWALIVLNGERLSLLRDGDGDGVYDRVTHLAEGLPADQSPLQASNSLAQAPDGRLFTVDINSGEILRIVLRE
;
A
#
# COMPACT_ATOMS: atom_id res chain seq x y z
N MET A 1 -67.25 -60.39 15.48
CA MET A 1 -66.26 -60.81 14.46
C MET A 1 -66.60 -62.21 13.92
N ALA A 2 -67.67 -62.35 13.15
CA ALA A 2 -68.01 -63.62 12.48
C ALA A 2 -68.57 -63.43 11.05
N ALA A 3 -68.95 -62.21 10.64
CA ALA A 3 -69.48 -61.95 9.31
C ALA A 3 -68.42 -61.55 8.26
N ALA A 4 -67.19 -61.22 8.66
CA ALA A 4 -66.16 -60.70 7.74
C ALA A 4 -65.28 -61.77 7.07
N ARG A 5 -65.45 -63.05 7.42
CA ARG A 5 -64.62 -64.15 6.86
C ARG A 5 -65.28 -64.94 5.73
N LEU A 6 -66.55 -64.69 5.42
CA LEU A 6 -67.26 -65.41 4.35
C LEU A 6 -67.15 -64.74 2.97
N ILE A 7 -66.79 -63.45 2.90
CA ILE A 7 -66.71 -62.70 1.63
C ILE A 7 -65.37 -62.94 0.89
N VAL A 8 -64.31 -63.32 1.61
CA VAL A 8 -62.97 -63.50 1.01
C VAL A 8 -62.84 -64.82 0.23
N VAL A 9 -63.63 -65.85 0.57
CA VAL A 9 -63.52 -67.16 -0.09
C VAL A 9 -64.31 -67.23 -1.41
N ALA A 10 -65.36 -66.41 -1.58
CA ALA A 10 -66.10 -66.35 -2.85
C ALA A 10 -65.37 -65.56 -3.94
N ALA A 11 -64.48 -64.62 -3.58
CA ALA A 11 -63.73 -63.80 -4.53
C ALA A 11 -62.53 -64.53 -5.17
N LEU A 12 -62.02 -65.59 -4.54
CA LEU A 12 -60.83 -66.32 -5.02
C LEU A 12 -61.14 -67.41 -6.06
N ILE A 13 -62.40 -67.81 -6.22
CA ILE A 13 -62.80 -68.85 -7.19
C ILE A 13 -63.16 -68.24 -8.56
N GLY A 14 -63.46 -66.93 -8.63
CA GLY A 14 -63.78 -66.23 -9.88
C GLY A 14 -62.56 -65.78 -10.70
N TRP A 15 -61.36 -65.75 -10.13
CA TRP A 15 -60.17 -65.16 -10.75
C TRP A 15 -59.38 -66.11 -11.67
N ALA A 16 -59.77 -67.38 -11.78
CA ALA A 16 -59.03 -68.39 -12.53
C ALA A 16 -59.41 -68.52 -14.03
N LEU A 17 -60.33 -67.70 -14.56
CA LEU A 17 -60.87 -67.87 -15.92
C LEU A 17 -60.72 -66.68 -16.87
N THR A 18 -60.00 -65.63 -16.49
CA THR A 18 -59.59 -64.57 -17.43
C THR A 18 -58.08 -64.58 -17.51
N GLY A 19 -57.55 -65.18 -18.57
CA GLY A 19 -56.12 -65.24 -18.90
C GLY A 19 -55.53 -63.88 -19.25
N CYS A 20 -55.60 -62.94 -18.31
CA CYS A 20 -54.75 -61.76 -18.25
C CYS A 20 -53.79 -62.05 -17.10
N SER A 21 -52.52 -62.27 -17.42
CA SER A 21 -51.57 -62.68 -16.39
C SER A 21 -51.48 -61.58 -15.33
N ALA A 22 -51.60 -61.93 -14.04
CA ALA A 22 -51.41 -60.98 -12.94
C ALA A 22 -50.03 -60.28 -13.01
N VAL A 23 -49.10 -60.83 -13.81
CA VAL A 23 -47.79 -60.29 -14.13
C VAL A 23 -47.88 -59.06 -15.06
N GLU A 24 -48.77 -59.03 -16.05
CA GLU A 24 -48.93 -57.85 -16.93
C GLU A 24 -49.60 -56.68 -16.21
N LEU A 25 -50.63 -56.93 -15.39
CA LEU A 25 -51.25 -55.88 -14.56
C LEU A 25 -50.29 -55.34 -13.49
N TYR A 26 -49.43 -56.21 -12.92
CA TYR A 26 -48.38 -55.76 -11.99
C TYR A 26 -47.31 -54.94 -12.70
N GLN A 27 -46.82 -55.37 -13.88
CA GLN A 27 -45.85 -54.61 -14.68
C GLN A 27 -46.41 -53.27 -15.15
N GLN A 28 -47.69 -53.22 -15.57
CA GLN A 28 -48.34 -51.98 -16.01
C GLN A 28 -48.63 -51.01 -14.84
N SER A 29 -48.84 -51.52 -13.63
CA SER A 29 -48.94 -50.69 -12.41
C SER A 29 -47.58 -50.19 -11.92
N ALA A 30 -46.51 -50.97 -12.12
CA ALA A 30 -45.15 -50.61 -11.72
C ALA A 30 -44.55 -49.54 -12.63
N THR A 31 -44.83 -49.56 -13.94
CA THR A 31 -44.41 -48.52 -14.88
C THR A 31 -45.17 -47.22 -14.65
N ALA A 32 -46.49 -47.28 -14.39
CA ALA A 32 -47.28 -46.07 -14.08
C ALA A 32 -46.83 -45.38 -12.77
N GLY A 33 -46.34 -46.14 -11.78
CA GLY A 33 -45.78 -45.60 -10.55
C GLY A 33 -44.37 -45.01 -10.71
N ALA A 34 -43.55 -45.57 -11.60
CA ALA A 34 -42.23 -45.05 -11.92
C ALA A 34 -42.32 -43.73 -12.71
N ASP A 35 -43.19 -43.66 -13.72
CA ASP A 35 -43.41 -42.46 -14.52
C ASP A 35 -43.98 -41.30 -13.66
N ALA A 36 -44.87 -41.61 -12.71
CA ALA A 36 -45.41 -40.60 -11.79
C ALA A 36 -44.37 -40.07 -10.79
N ALA A 37 -43.45 -40.92 -10.33
CA ALA A 37 -42.36 -40.50 -9.44
C ALA A 37 -41.30 -39.67 -10.19
N GLU A 38 -41.04 -40.00 -11.45
CA GLU A 38 -40.13 -39.24 -12.32
C GLU A 38 -40.69 -37.85 -12.64
N ILE A 39 -41.96 -37.75 -13.05
CA ILE A 39 -42.65 -36.46 -13.29
C ILE A 39 -42.68 -35.60 -12.02
N ALA A 40 -42.97 -36.19 -10.86
CA ALA A 40 -42.96 -35.45 -9.59
C ALA A 40 -41.56 -34.93 -9.21
N THR A 41 -40.50 -35.64 -9.61
CA THR A 41 -39.11 -35.24 -9.37
C THR A 41 -38.67 -34.14 -10.33
N GLU A 42 -39.09 -34.19 -11.59
CA GLU A 42 -38.85 -33.13 -12.58
C GLU A 42 -39.55 -31.81 -12.22
N ASP A 43 -40.80 -31.87 -11.77
CA ASP A 43 -41.52 -30.66 -11.35
C ASP A 43 -40.94 -30.05 -10.06
N ALA A 44 -40.52 -30.89 -9.11
CA ALA A 44 -39.84 -30.44 -7.90
C ALA A 44 -38.47 -29.80 -8.19
N THR A 45 -37.70 -30.37 -9.12
CA THR A 45 -36.40 -29.82 -9.53
C THR A 45 -36.54 -28.54 -10.35
N ARG A 46 -37.56 -28.44 -11.23
CA ARG A 46 -37.88 -27.20 -11.94
C ARG A 46 -38.26 -26.08 -10.98
N PHE A 47 -39.13 -26.35 -10.01
CA PHE A 47 -39.53 -25.38 -8.99
C PHE A 47 -38.33 -24.92 -8.13
N ALA A 48 -37.47 -25.85 -7.72
CA ALA A 48 -36.25 -25.52 -6.97
C ALA A 48 -35.27 -24.67 -7.80
N LEU A 49 -35.15 -24.94 -9.10
CA LEU A 49 -34.30 -24.18 -10.01
C LEU A 49 -34.82 -22.76 -10.25
N GLU A 50 -36.12 -22.60 -10.45
CA GLU A 50 -36.78 -21.28 -10.57
C GLU A 50 -36.60 -20.47 -9.29
N ALA A 51 -36.85 -21.08 -8.12
CA ALA A 51 -36.63 -20.41 -6.83
C ALA A 51 -35.16 -20.01 -6.61
N ALA A 52 -34.20 -20.84 -7.04
CA ALA A 52 -32.78 -20.51 -6.97
C ALA A 52 -32.39 -19.38 -7.94
N HIS A 53 -32.99 -19.36 -9.14
CA HIS A 53 -32.79 -18.29 -10.12
C HIS A 53 -33.30 -16.95 -9.58
N ASP A 54 -34.50 -16.93 -9.01
CA ASP A 54 -35.11 -15.73 -8.42
C ASP A 54 -34.28 -15.21 -7.24
N ALA A 55 -33.79 -16.10 -6.37
CA ALA A 55 -32.89 -15.73 -5.27
C ALA A 55 -31.56 -15.14 -5.76
N ALA A 56 -31.00 -15.69 -6.84
CA ALA A 56 -29.78 -15.17 -7.45
C ALA A 56 -30.00 -13.77 -8.06
N GLN A 57 -31.12 -13.57 -8.77
CA GLN A 57 -31.48 -12.25 -9.32
C GLN A 57 -31.69 -11.21 -8.22
N ALA A 58 -32.36 -11.57 -7.11
CA ALA A 58 -32.54 -10.68 -5.97
C ALA A 58 -31.21 -10.27 -5.33
N THR A 59 -30.26 -11.20 -5.24
CA THR A 59 -28.91 -10.94 -4.69
C THR A 59 -28.12 -9.99 -5.61
N LEU A 60 -28.19 -10.19 -6.92
CA LEU A 60 -27.51 -9.31 -7.90
C LEU A 60 -28.05 -7.87 -7.81
N GLN A 61 -29.37 -7.70 -7.74
CA GLN A 61 -29.99 -6.39 -7.59
C GLN A 61 -29.57 -5.68 -6.28
N ALA A 62 -29.42 -6.43 -5.17
CA ALA A 62 -28.95 -5.86 -3.91
C ALA A 62 -27.51 -5.35 -4.01
N LEU A 63 -26.63 -6.08 -4.69
CA LEU A 63 -25.24 -5.67 -4.92
C LEU A 63 -25.14 -4.43 -5.81
N GLU A 64 -25.95 -4.35 -6.87
CA GLU A 64 -26.00 -3.16 -7.74
C GLU A 64 -26.46 -1.91 -6.96
N GLN A 65 -27.43 -2.06 -6.06
CA GLN A 65 -27.88 -0.96 -5.19
C GLN A 65 -26.79 -0.53 -4.19
N GLU A 66 -26.04 -1.47 -3.63
CA GLU A 66 -24.92 -1.17 -2.73
C GLU A 66 -23.78 -0.46 -3.46
N ALA A 67 -23.41 -0.93 -4.64
CA ALA A 67 -22.40 -0.29 -5.49
C ALA A 67 -22.81 1.14 -5.87
N THR A 68 -24.09 1.35 -6.22
CA THR A 68 -24.63 2.68 -6.52
C THR A 68 -24.57 3.61 -5.30
N ARG A 69 -24.90 3.10 -4.10
CA ARG A 69 -24.78 3.86 -2.85
C ARG A 69 -23.32 4.22 -2.54
N ALA A 70 -22.40 3.28 -2.69
CA ALA A 70 -20.97 3.52 -2.49
C ALA A 70 -20.42 4.58 -3.45
N ALA A 71 -20.79 4.49 -4.74
CA ALA A 71 -20.42 5.49 -5.74
C ALA A 71 -20.99 6.88 -5.40
N ALA A 72 -22.23 6.96 -4.93
CA ALA A 72 -22.83 8.21 -4.48
C ALA A 72 -22.12 8.78 -3.23
N THR A 73 -21.69 7.93 -2.28
CA THR A 73 -20.90 8.35 -1.13
C THR A 73 -19.53 8.90 -1.55
N ILE A 74 -18.83 8.22 -2.46
CA ILE A 74 -17.54 8.70 -2.99
C ILE A 74 -17.72 10.04 -3.71
N ALA A 75 -18.75 10.16 -4.55
CA ALA A 75 -19.06 11.41 -5.25
C ALA A 75 -19.41 12.55 -4.27
N ALA A 76 -20.16 12.26 -3.20
CA ALA A 76 -20.48 13.25 -2.17
C ALA A 76 -19.24 13.68 -1.37
N MET A 77 -18.31 12.76 -1.08
CA MET A 77 -17.03 13.09 -0.43
C MET A 77 -16.16 13.96 -1.33
N ALA A 78 -16.12 13.70 -2.64
CA ALA A 78 -15.39 14.50 -3.61
C ALA A 78 -16.00 15.90 -3.84
N ALA A 79 -17.32 16.04 -3.66
CA ALA A 79 -18.04 17.30 -3.79
C ALA A 79 -17.95 18.20 -2.55
N THR A 80 -17.30 17.76 -1.47
CA THR A 80 -16.97 18.65 -0.36
C THR A 80 -16.09 19.76 -0.94
N PRO A 81 -16.52 21.03 -0.93
CA PRO A 81 -15.68 22.11 -1.43
C PRO A 81 -14.42 22.09 -0.60
N THR A 82 -13.31 21.67 -1.21
CA THR A 82 -11.97 21.91 -0.68
C THR A 82 -11.91 23.41 -0.48
N SER A 83 -12.15 23.85 0.75
CA SER A 83 -11.83 25.22 1.15
C SER A 83 -10.41 25.40 0.70
N ALA A 84 -10.21 26.33 -0.25
CA ALA A 84 -8.89 26.65 -0.79
C ALA A 84 -7.92 26.65 0.39
N PRO A 85 -6.82 25.85 0.32
CA PRO A 85 -5.95 25.64 1.47
C PRO A 85 -5.70 27.01 2.08
N ALA A 86 -6.11 27.17 3.35
CA ALA A 86 -5.96 28.42 4.06
C ALA A 86 -4.54 28.88 3.81
N ALA A 87 -4.39 30.03 3.12
CA ALA A 87 -3.11 30.51 2.62
C ALA A 87 -2.07 30.25 3.70
N ALA A 88 -1.12 29.36 3.38
CA ALA A 88 -0.13 28.91 4.34
C ALA A 88 0.38 30.13 5.09
N ASN A 89 0.38 30.07 6.42
CA ASN A 89 0.89 31.13 7.29
C ASN A 89 2.37 31.34 6.98
N SER A 90 2.67 32.03 5.88
CA SER A 90 3.97 32.57 5.61
C SER A 90 4.14 33.68 6.63
N LEU A 91 4.99 33.42 7.63
CA LEU A 91 5.56 34.50 8.41
C LEU A 91 6.15 35.48 7.39
N PRO A 92 5.62 36.71 7.28
CA PRO A 92 6.15 37.64 6.32
C PRO A 92 7.62 37.86 6.67
N LEU A 93 8.48 37.68 5.67
CA LEU A 93 9.89 37.97 5.83
C LEU A 93 10.03 39.44 6.26
N PRO A 94 10.98 39.76 7.16
CA PRO A 94 11.27 41.15 7.45
C PRO A 94 11.60 41.87 6.14
N ALA A 95 11.24 43.16 6.03
CA ALA A 95 11.48 43.93 4.80
C ALA A 95 12.97 44.00 4.37
N SER A 96 13.89 43.58 5.25
CA SER A 96 15.32 43.47 5.01
C SER A 96 15.77 42.11 4.47
N ALA A 97 14.86 41.15 4.27
CA ALA A 97 15.18 39.82 3.77
C ALA A 97 14.57 39.62 2.38
N GLU A 98 15.39 39.09 1.48
CA GLU A 98 15.00 38.66 0.14
C GLU A 98 15.08 37.14 0.06
N THR A 99 14.21 36.53 -0.74
CA THR A 99 14.32 35.10 -1.07
C THR A 99 14.81 34.98 -2.49
N VAL A 100 15.94 34.30 -2.65
CA VAL A 100 16.50 33.97 -3.95
C VAL A 100 16.58 32.46 -4.07
N VAL A 101 16.34 31.92 -5.27
CA VAL A 101 16.52 30.50 -5.55
C VAL A 101 18.01 30.25 -5.76
N TYR A 102 18.66 29.57 -4.83
CA TYR A 102 20.09 29.24 -4.93
C TYR A 102 20.37 28.21 -6.04
N GLY A 103 19.55 27.16 -6.14
CA GLY A 103 19.71 26.07 -7.12
C GLY A 103 18.45 25.19 -7.18
N SER A 104 18.42 24.20 -8.06
CA SER A 104 17.24 23.33 -8.25
C SER A 104 17.65 21.87 -8.45
N VAL A 105 17.10 20.98 -7.64
CA VAL A 105 17.25 19.52 -7.79
C VAL A 105 16.13 18.98 -8.68
N PRO A 106 16.43 18.08 -9.64
CA PRO A 106 15.40 17.40 -10.42
C PRO A 106 14.44 16.62 -9.52
N ILE A 107 13.15 16.95 -9.58
CA ILE A 107 12.12 16.23 -8.85
C ILE A 107 11.59 15.10 -9.74
N ASP A 108 11.90 13.87 -9.38
CA ASP A 108 11.20 12.69 -9.91
C ASP A 108 9.96 12.42 -9.06
N SER A 109 8.78 12.52 -9.69
CA SER A 109 7.50 12.28 -9.03
C SER A 109 7.36 10.85 -8.52
N ASP A 110 8.05 9.90 -9.15
CA ASP A 110 7.90 8.48 -8.85
C ASP A 110 8.75 8.06 -7.65
N ARG A 111 9.83 8.81 -7.34
CA ARG A 111 10.78 8.49 -6.26
C ARG A 111 10.63 9.35 -5.01
N LEU A 112 9.61 10.21 -4.92
CA LEU A 112 9.48 11.21 -3.84
C LEU A 112 10.81 11.97 -3.63
N ASN A 113 11.37 12.50 -4.72
CA ASN A 113 12.68 13.15 -4.73
C ASN A 113 12.64 14.55 -4.08
N ILE A 114 12.16 14.62 -2.83
CA ILE A 114 12.14 15.82 -2.02
C ILE A 114 13.50 15.98 -1.33
N ILE A 115 14.00 17.22 -1.28
CA ILE A 115 15.20 17.55 -0.53
C ILE A 115 14.92 17.31 0.95
N ALA A 116 15.69 16.42 1.57
CA ALA A 116 15.55 16.08 2.98
C ALA A 116 16.63 16.76 3.82
N ALA A 117 17.86 16.88 3.33
CA ALA A 117 18.96 17.48 4.09
C ALA A 117 19.84 18.39 3.22
N LEU A 118 20.42 19.40 3.87
CA LEU A 118 21.36 20.36 3.26
C LEU A 118 22.63 20.41 4.10
N ALA A 119 23.79 20.56 3.44
CA ALA A 119 25.07 20.81 4.10
C ALA A 119 25.98 21.64 3.19
N PHE A 120 26.92 22.37 3.77
CA PHE A 120 28.04 22.97 3.02
C PHE A 120 29.27 22.10 3.19
N ASP A 121 30.00 21.87 2.10
CA ASP A 121 31.29 21.18 2.16
C ASP A 121 32.47 22.14 2.42
N ALA A 122 33.68 21.59 2.45
CA ALA A 122 34.89 22.36 2.72
C ALA A 122 35.24 23.35 1.60
N ASP A 123 34.71 23.14 0.39
CA ASP A 123 34.89 24.01 -0.76
C ASP A 123 33.80 25.09 -0.84
N GLY A 124 32.85 25.10 0.10
CA GLY A 124 31.74 26.06 0.15
C GLY A 124 30.58 25.71 -0.78
N ARG A 125 30.58 24.52 -1.39
CA ARG A 125 29.47 24.08 -2.26
C ARG A 125 28.29 23.68 -1.39
N LEU A 126 27.09 24.05 -1.82
CA LEU A 126 25.87 23.53 -1.20
C LEU A 126 25.64 22.09 -1.67
N LEU A 127 25.48 21.19 -0.71
CA LEU A 127 25.07 19.82 -0.92
C LEU A 127 23.58 19.68 -0.57
N ALA A 128 22.83 19.01 -1.43
CA ALA A 128 21.43 18.68 -1.19
C ALA A 128 21.25 17.16 -1.28
N ALA A 129 20.87 16.53 -0.18
CA ALA A 129 20.48 15.13 -0.16
C ALA A 129 18.96 15.01 -0.24
N THR A 130 18.51 14.16 -1.16
CA THR A 130 17.11 13.84 -1.31
C THR A 130 16.74 12.69 -0.40
N ARG A 131 15.45 12.59 -0.13
CA ARG A 131 14.91 11.50 0.67
C ARG A 131 15.17 10.11 0.05
N ALA A 132 15.27 10.05 -1.28
CA ALA A 132 15.55 8.83 -2.03
C ALA A 132 17.02 8.38 -1.91
N GLY A 133 17.88 9.16 -1.26
CA GLY A 133 19.30 8.82 -1.08
C GLY A 133 20.23 9.51 -2.08
N GLU A 134 19.71 10.19 -3.09
CA GLU A 134 20.52 10.91 -4.07
C GLU A 134 21.14 12.15 -3.43
N ILE A 135 22.40 12.46 -3.76
CA ILE A 135 23.07 13.66 -3.26
C ILE A 135 23.56 14.48 -4.44
N TYR A 136 23.26 15.78 -4.40
CA TYR A 136 23.63 16.75 -5.42
C TYR A 136 24.58 17.79 -4.84
N ALA A 137 25.59 18.19 -5.61
CA ALA A 137 26.43 19.35 -5.35
C ALA A 137 26.01 20.54 -6.24
N MET A 138 26.03 21.73 -5.67
CA MET A 138 25.66 22.98 -6.33
C MET A 138 26.81 24.00 -6.18
N PRO A 139 27.83 23.94 -7.05
CA PRO A 139 28.95 24.88 -7.02
C PRO A 139 28.51 26.28 -7.45
N ASP A 140 29.07 27.29 -6.79
CA ASP A 140 29.04 28.71 -7.17
C ASP A 140 30.47 29.08 -7.61
N GLY A 141 30.71 29.04 -8.91
CA GLY A 141 32.03 29.23 -9.51
C GLY A 141 32.37 30.68 -9.79
N ASP A 142 31.37 31.57 -9.88
CA ASP A 142 31.58 33.01 -10.12
C ASP A 142 31.46 33.87 -8.86
N GLY A 143 30.97 33.29 -7.76
CA GLY A 143 30.91 33.89 -6.44
C GLY A 143 29.76 34.88 -6.27
N ASP A 144 28.71 34.80 -7.10
CA ASP A 144 27.54 35.67 -7.01
C ASP A 144 26.54 35.25 -5.91
N GLY A 145 26.81 34.12 -5.24
CA GLY A 145 25.99 33.54 -4.20
C GLY A 145 24.89 32.62 -4.72
N LEU A 146 24.91 32.22 -6.00
CA LEU A 146 23.99 31.29 -6.63
C LEU A 146 24.74 30.10 -7.23
N ALA A 147 24.05 28.96 -7.35
CA ALA A 147 24.63 27.81 -8.01
C ALA A 147 24.67 27.99 -9.53
N ASP A 148 25.82 27.75 -10.14
CA ASP A 148 25.97 27.72 -11.60
C ASP A 148 25.23 26.52 -12.21
N GLU A 149 25.26 25.39 -11.50
CA GLU A 149 24.66 24.13 -11.93
C GLU A 149 24.34 23.21 -10.75
N THR A 150 23.65 22.12 -11.05
CA THR A 150 23.34 21.06 -10.08
C THR A 150 23.89 19.74 -10.61
N ARG A 151 24.87 19.17 -9.90
CA ARG A 151 25.56 17.93 -10.28
C ARG A 151 25.18 16.80 -9.33
N LEU A 152 24.78 15.65 -9.85
CA LEU A 152 24.60 14.44 -9.05
C LEU A 152 25.99 13.91 -8.66
N ILE A 153 26.25 13.78 -7.35
CA ILE A 153 27.53 13.31 -6.81
C ILE A 153 27.40 11.97 -6.06
N PHE A 154 26.19 11.47 -5.84
CA PHE A 154 25.93 10.13 -5.34
C PHE A 154 24.57 9.66 -5.86
N ALA A 155 24.55 8.56 -6.58
CA ALA A 155 23.33 7.90 -7.05
C ALA A 155 23.02 6.71 -6.14
N ASP A 156 21.84 6.68 -5.53
CA ASP A 156 21.43 5.56 -4.67
C ASP A 156 20.82 4.43 -5.51
N GLU A 157 21.62 3.83 -6.40
CA GLU A 157 21.17 2.79 -7.34
C GLU A 157 20.84 1.46 -6.65
N GLU A 158 21.51 1.17 -5.54
CA GLU A 158 21.36 -0.07 -4.76
C GLU A 158 20.59 0.14 -3.44
N GLU A 159 19.89 1.28 -3.29
CA GLU A 159 19.13 1.62 -2.07
C GLU A 159 19.97 1.53 -0.77
N GLN A 160 21.24 1.95 -0.85
CA GLN A 160 22.18 1.92 0.26
C GLN A 160 21.88 2.99 1.32
N LEU A 161 21.30 4.12 0.89
CA LEU A 161 20.90 5.19 1.80
C LEU A 161 19.42 5.10 2.12
N GLY A 162 18.50 5.47 1.24
CA GLY A 162 17.05 5.47 1.50
C GLY A 162 16.59 6.23 2.77
N GLN A 163 15.50 6.99 2.69
CA GLN A 163 14.97 7.73 3.86
C GLN A 163 16.00 8.65 4.53
N VAL A 164 16.77 9.40 3.73
CA VAL A 164 17.72 10.38 4.27
C VAL A 164 16.99 11.40 5.14
N SER A 165 17.59 11.71 6.28
CA SER A 165 17.08 12.66 7.28
C SER A 165 18.18 13.57 7.83
N GLY A 166 19.43 13.39 7.44
CA GLY A 166 20.51 14.27 7.88
C GLY A 166 21.75 14.12 7.03
N LEU A 167 22.49 15.22 6.87
CA LEU A 167 23.70 15.28 6.05
C LEU A 167 24.72 16.19 6.75
N ILE A 168 25.95 15.70 6.85
CA ILE A 168 27.10 16.47 7.34
C ILE A 168 28.28 16.23 6.39
N ALA A 169 28.86 17.30 5.86
CA ALA A 169 30.13 17.23 5.17
C ALA A 169 31.30 17.35 6.16
N ARG A 170 32.28 16.45 6.07
CA ARG A 170 33.47 16.45 6.93
C ARG A 170 34.72 16.18 6.10
N GLY A 171 35.34 17.24 5.61
CA GLY A 171 36.45 17.14 4.65
C GLY A 171 35.97 16.50 3.36
N TRP A 172 36.55 15.35 3.00
CA TRP A 172 36.25 14.59 1.78
C TRP A 172 35.25 13.45 1.98
N ALA A 173 34.52 13.46 3.11
CA ALA A 173 33.55 12.44 3.44
C ALA A 173 32.21 13.07 3.82
N LEU A 174 31.12 12.37 3.51
CA LEU A 174 29.78 12.74 3.96
C LEU A 174 29.31 11.76 5.02
N ILE A 175 28.73 12.27 6.09
CA ILE A 175 28.03 11.48 7.09
C ILE A 175 26.54 11.70 6.86
N VAL A 176 25.83 10.62 6.59
CA VAL A 176 24.41 10.63 6.24
C VAL A 176 23.65 9.88 7.32
N LEU A 177 22.60 10.49 7.85
CA LEU A 177 21.61 9.81 8.67
C LEU A 177 20.47 9.35 7.74
N ASN A 178 20.23 8.04 7.68
CA ASN A 178 19.29 7.42 6.76
C ASN A 178 18.50 6.30 7.47
N GLY A 179 17.20 6.53 7.69
CA GLY A 179 16.37 5.67 8.55
C GLY A 179 17.03 5.43 9.92
N GLU A 180 17.24 4.17 10.27
CA GLU A 180 17.88 3.73 11.53
C GLU A 180 19.42 3.64 11.44
N ARG A 181 20.02 4.13 10.35
CA ARG A 181 21.46 3.98 10.07
C ARG A 181 22.18 5.31 10.02
N LEU A 182 23.45 5.28 10.40
CA LEU A 182 24.41 6.34 10.13
C LEU A 182 25.44 5.81 9.15
N SER A 183 25.54 6.42 7.98
CA SER A 183 26.41 5.97 6.89
C SER A 183 27.51 7.00 6.60
N LEU A 184 28.69 6.52 6.24
CA LEU A 184 29.82 7.31 5.76
C LEU A 184 29.98 7.09 4.26
N LEU A 185 29.90 8.17 3.49
CA LEU A 185 30.22 8.17 2.06
C LEU A 185 31.63 8.70 1.87
N ARG A 186 32.38 8.07 0.96
CA ARG A 186 33.67 8.55 0.49
C ARG A 186 33.75 8.48 -1.02
N ASP A 187 34.43 9.46 -1.58
CA ASP A 187 34.95 9.43 -2.94
C ASP A 187 36.26 8.61 -2.93
N GLY A 188 36.22 7.46 -3.59
CA GLY A 188 37.28 6.46 -3.62
C GLY A 188 38.37 6.71 -4.63
N ASP A 189 38.11 7.52 -5.67
CA ASP A 189 39.03 7.76 -6.79
C ASP A 189 39.36 9.24 -7.05
N GLY A 190 38.69 10.16 -6.36
CA GLY A 190 38.96 11.59 -6.35
C GLY A 190 38.29 12.36 -7.47
N ASP A 191 37.26 11.81 -8.13
CA ASP A 191 36.54 12.46 -9.22
C ASP A 191 35.42 13.40 -8.75
N GLY A 192 35.17 13.46 -7.44
CA GLY A 192 34.11 14.23 -6.81
C GLY A 192 32.76 13.50 -6.73
N VAL A 193 32.70 12.23 -7.14
CA VAL A 193 31.55 11.33 -6.99
C VAL A 193 31.82 10.38 -5.84
N TYR A 194 30.86 10.26 -4.94
CA TYR A 194 30.93 9.33 -3.83
C TYR A 194 30.55 7.93 -4.33
N ASP A 195 31.44 6.96 -4.16
CA ASP A 195 31.28 5.59 -4.67
C ASP A 195 31.37 4.52 -3.57
N ARG A 196 31.72 4.90 -2.33
CA ARG A 196 31.87 3.99 -1.20
C ARG A 196 30.98 4.38 -0.03
N VAL A 197 30.13 3.45 0.39
CA VAL A 197 29.29 3.58 1.58
C VAL A 197 29.80 2.64 2.69
N THR A 198 29.87 3.13 3.91
CA THR A 198 30.17 2.33 5.11
C THR A 198 29.18 2.69 6.22
N HIS A 199 28.41 1.72 6.69
CA HIS A 199 27.52 1.94 7.84
C HIS A 199 28.33 2.02 9.13
N LEU A 200 28.30 3.19 9.77
CA LEU A 200 28.99 3.48 11.02
C LEU A 200 28.19 3.05 12.25
N ALA A 201 26.86 3.09 12.15
CA ALA A 201 25.93 2.67 13.19
C ALA A 201 24.61 2.22 12.57
N GLU A 202 23.91 1.32 13.26
CA GLU A 202 22.58 0.81 12.89
C GLU A 202 21.70 0.72 14.15
N GLY A 203 20.39 0.62 13.96
CA GLY A 203 19.42 0.53 15.06
C GLY A 203 19.27 1.85 15.84
N LEU A 204 19.56 2.99 15.20
CA LEU A 204 19.21 4.29 15.75
C LEU A 204 17.69 4.42 15.79
N PRO A 205 17.10 5.08 16.80
CA PRO A 205 15.67 5.36 16.81
C PRO A 205 15.29 6.14 15.55
N ALA A 206 14.48 5.53 14.70
CA ALA A 206 13.87 6.18 13.54
C ALA A 206 12.36 6.10 13.64
N ASP A 207 11.68 7.09 13.09
CA ASP A 207 10.24 7.00 12.92
C ASP A 207 9.90 6.04 11.77
N GLN A 208 8.89 5.22 12.01
CA GLN A 208 8.26 4.38 10.99
C GLN A 208 7.49 5.23 9.97
N SER A 209 7.09 6.46 10.34
CA SER A 209 6.47 7.39 9.42
C SER A 209 7.51 8.06 8.53
N PRO A 210 7.53 7.80 7.22
CA PRO A 210 8.35 8.57 6.32
C PRO A 210 7.99 10.07 6.46
N LEU A 211 6.73 10.41 6.66
CA LEU A 211 6.21 11.76 6.93
C LEU A 211 7.09 12.67 7.81
N GLN A 212 7.68 12.11 8.86
CA GLN A 212 8.15 12.90 10.01
C GLN A 212 9.64 12.75 10.31
N ALA A 213 10.41 12.12 9.41
CA ALA A 213 11.86 12.02 9.58
C ALA A 213 12.45 13.42 9.75
N SER A 214 12.88 13.75 10.97
CA SER A 214 13.41 15.07 11.32
C SER A 214 14.78 15.27 10.72
N ASN A 215 15.05 16.50 10.28
CA ASN A 215 16.37 16.98 9.85
C ASN A 215 17.33 17.12 11.05
N SER A 216 17.61 16.02 11.76
CA SER A 216 18.11 16.07 13.13
C SER A 216 19.59 15.80 13.30
N LEU A 217 20.35 15.50 12.24
CA LEU A 217 21.78 15.25 12.37
C LEU A 217 22.56 16.56 12.55
N ALA A 218 23.26 16.69 13.68
CA ALA A 218 24.12 17.84 13.98
C ALA A 218 25.50 17.38 14.45
N GLN A 219 26.53 18.18 14.14
CA GLN A 219 27.89 18.01 14.65
C GLN A 219 28.25 19.15 15.60
N ALA A 220 28.70 18.81 16.80
CA ALA A 220 29.25 19.76 17.75
C ALA A 220 30.67 20.20 17.35
N PRO A 221 31.19 21.34 17.86
CA PRO A 221 32.54 21.82 17.56
C PRO A 221 33.68 20.84 17.91
N ASP A 222 33.45 19.89 18.82
CA ASP A 222 34.40 18.84 19.17
C ASP A 222 34.27 17.57 18.30
N GLY A 223 33.48 17.64 17.22
CA GLY A 223 33.28 16.57 16.26
C GLY A 223 32.25 15.52 16.66
N ARG A 224 31.66 15.60 17.86
CA ARG A 224 30.60 14.67 18.29
C ARG A 224 29.33 14.85 17.46
N LEU A 225 28.66 13.74 17.18
CA LEU A 225 27.42 13.71 16.42
C LEU A 225 26.22 13.58 17.35
N PHE A 226 25.16 14.31 17.02
CA PHE A 226 23.90 14.32 17.74
C PHE A 226 22.73 14.13 16.77
N THR A 227 21.69 13.46 17.23
CA THR A 227 20.40 13.33 16.55
C THR A 227 19.26 13.50 17.55
N VAL A 228 18.03 13.64 17.07
CA VAL A 228 16.82 13.73 17.89
C VAL A 228 15.97 12.51 17.61
N ASP A 229 15.57 11.81 18.64
CA ASP A 229 14.46 10.86 18.56
C ASP A 229 13.16 11.65 18.64
N ILE A 230 12.44 11.73 17.52
CA ILE A 230 11.21 12.53 17.44
C ILE A 230 10.07 11.96 18.27
N ASN A 231 10.08 10.66 18.56
CA ASN A 231 9.01 10.00 19.29
C ASN A 231 9.08 10.34 20.79
N SER A 232 10.31 10.45 21.31
CA SER A 232 10.56 10.77 22.72
C SER A 232 10.91 12.25 22.95
N GLY A 233 11.37 12.96 21.90
CA GLY A 233 11.96 14.29 22.01
C GLY A 233 13.38 14.29 22.59
N GLU A 234 14.01 13.13 22.75
CA GLU A 234 15.35 13.01 23.33
C GLU A 234 16.44 13.41 22.32
N ILE A 235 17.48 14.10 22.82
CA ILE A 235 18.69 14.39 22.05
C ILE A 235 19.70 13.26 22.31
N LEU A 236 19.99 12.48 21.28
CA LEU A 236 20.90 11.35 21.34
C LEU A 236 22.29 11.79 20.90
N ARG A 237 23.32 11.41 21.67
CA ARG A 237 24.71 11.49 21.24
C ARG A 237 25.12 10.17 20.60
N ILE A 238 25.53 10.21 19.34
CA ILE A 238 26.03 9.03 18.63
C ILE A 238 27.50 8.82 19.03
N VAL A 239 27.79 7.64 19.58
CA VAL A 239 29.16 7.23 19.96
C VAL A 239 29.59 6.13 19.00
N LEU A 240 30.51 6.46 18.10
CA LEU A 240 31.10 5.50 17.18
C LEU A 240 32.14 4.65 17.91
N ARG A 241 32.09 3.33 17.73
CA ARG A 241 33.15 2.42 18.19
C ARG A 241 34.11 2.21 17.03
N GLU A 242 35.40 2.36 17.30
CA GLU A 242 36.47 1.99 16.37
C GLU A 242 36.59 0.47 16.22
#